data_AF-A0A921FP85-F1
#
_entry.id   AF-A0A921FP85-F1
#
_cell.length_a   1.000
_cell.length_b   1.000
_cell.length_c   1.000
_cell.angle_alpha   90.00
_cell.angle_beta   90.00
_cell.angle_gamma   90.00
#
_symmetry.space_group_name_H-M   'P 1'
#
loop_
_entity.id
_entity.type
_entity.pdbx_description
1 polymer ?
#
loop_
_entity_poly.entity_id
_entity_poly.type
_entity_poly.pdbx_seq_one_letter_code
_entity_poly.pdbx_strand_id
1 'polypeptide(L)'
;MKIWELLGGLTALVILIFWIRWLLKPNPSATWPQDNWARASLLYGIPYFLAVLGMAGVHSFAEHHSVPEALLLMILGLPGACAIFVLPVIFLLQLFGVPMPPFLVPKWIRTQDREHRRLKRLARKRRWQDPEVKKSEISANVSGTLIAVGTVAVVLVIGIWSISTNGGN
;
A
#
# COMPACT_ATOMS: atom_id res chain seq x y z
N MET A 1 19.68 21.55 -24.71
CA MET A 1 20.07 20.79 -23.48
C MET A 1 19.03 19.70 -23.15
N LYS A 2 18.77 18.74 -24.05
CA LYS A 2 17.72 17.69 -23.85
C LYS A 2 18.23 16.27 -23.75
N ILE A 3 19.53 16.06 -23.94
CA ILE A 3 20.18 14.79 -23.60
C ILE A 3 20.03 14.45 -22.11
N TRP A 4 19.87 15.48 -21.27
CA TRP A 4 19.58 15.36 -19.84
C TRP A 4 18.24 14.67 -19.54
N GLU A 5 17.23 14.82 -20.40
CA GLU A 5 15.92 14.16 -20.23
C GLU A 5 16.04 12.65 -20.51
N LEU A 6 16.77 12.29 -21.57
CA LEU A 6 17.07 10.88 -21.88
C LEU A 6 17.95 10.26 -20.79
N LEU A 7 19.02 10.96 -20.38
CA LEU A 7 19.91 10.50 -19.31
C LEU A 7 19.13 10.31 -18.01
N GLY A 8 18.30 11.29 -17.62
CA GLY A 8 17.45 11.19 -16.44
C GLY A 8 16.47 10.03 -16.52
N GLY A 9 15.80 9.84 -17.66
CA GLY A 9 14.90 8.73 -17.89
C GLY A 9 15.59 7.36 -17.81
N LEU A 10 16.72 7.21 -18.49
CA LEU A 10 17.53 5.98 -18.44
C LEU A 10 18.06 5.72 -17.03
N THR A 11 18.54 6.74 -16.33
CA THR A 11 18.98 6.61 -14.94
C THR A 11 17.84 6.13 -14.04
N ALA A 12 16.63 6.66 -14.20
CA ALA A 12 15.47 6.21 -13.44
C ALA A 12 15.13 4.73 -13.71
N LEU A 13 15.21 4.28 -14.96
CA LEU A 13 15.00 2.88 -15.33
C LEU A 13 16.11 1.97 -14.77
N VAL A 14 17.36 2.42 -14.78
CA VAL A 14 18.47 1.68 -14.16
C VAL A 14 18.24 1.53 -12.66
N ILE A 15 17.89 2.62 -11.96
CA ILE A 15 17.57 2.58 -10.52
C ILE A 15 16.38 1.64 -10.27
N LEU A 16 15.35 1.66 -11.12
CA LEU A 16 14.20 0.75 -11.03
C LEU A 16 14.63 -0.72 -11.15
N ILE A 17 15.50 -1.05 -12.10
CA ILE A 17 16.02 -2.41 -12.27
C ILE A 17 16.81 -2.84 -11.03
N PHE A 18 17.68 -1.97 -10.51
CA PHE A 18 18.42 -2.25 -9.28
C PHE A 18 17.49 -2.43 -8.07
N TRP A 19 16.45 -1.60 -7.98
CA TRP A 19 15.42 -1.70 -6.95
C TRP A 19 14.70 -3.05 -6.99
N ILE A 20 14.18 -3.43 -8.16
CA ILE A 20 13.49 -4.71 -8.37
C ILE A 20 14.44 -5.88 -8.07
N ARG A 21 15.69 -5.80 -8.53
CA ARG A 21 16.70 -6.83 -8.28
C ARG A 21 16.95 -7.01 -6.78
N TRP A 22 17.13 -5.91 -6.04
CA TRP A 22 17.29 -5.94 -4.59
C TRP A 22 16.05 -6.49 -3.90
N LEU A 23 14.86 -6.09 -4.34
CA LEU A 23 13.58 -6.54 -3.81
C LEU A 23 13.37 -8.05 -3.98
N LEU A 24 13.83 -8.62 -5.10
CA LEU A 24 13.73 -10.06 -5.37
C LEU A 24 14.80 -10.88 -4.65
N LYS A 25 15.98 -10.31 -4.43
CA LYS A 25 17.15 -10.96 -3.79
C LYS A 25 17.74 -10.04 -2.72
N PRO A 26 17.09 -9.93 -1.55
CA PRO A 26 17.58 -9.07 -0.48
C PRO A 26 18.81 -9.68 0.20
N ASN A 27 19.53 -8.85 0.94
CA ASN A 27 20.54 -9.31 1.89
C ASN A 27 19.84 -10.14 3.00
N PRO A 28 20.41 -11.26 3.49
CA PRO A 28 19.87 -12.02 4.62
C PRO A 28 19.51 -11.20 5.88
N SER A 29 20.19 -10.07 6.12
CA SER A 29 19.91 -9.18 7.25
C SER A 29 18.80 -8.15 6.98
N ALA A 30 18.25 -8.09 5.77
CA ALA A 30 17.25 -7.10 5.41
C ALA A 30 15.95 -7.30 6.19
N THR A 31 15.46 -6.24 6.80
CA THR A 31 14.16 -6.21 7.48
C THR A 31 13.19 -5.34 6.69
N TRP A 32 11.95 -5.81 6.53
CA TRP A 32 10.92 -5.04 5.85
C TRP A 32 10.10 -4.23 6.86
N PRO A 33 9.79 -2.95 6.58
CA PRO A 33 8.98 -2.15 7.47
C PRO A 33 7.59 -2.75 7.67
N GLN A 34 7.13 -2.66 8.91
CA GLN A 34 5.82 -3.15 9.34
C GLN A 34 4.73 -2.08 9.23
N ASP A 35 5.13 -0.82 9.08
CA ASP A 35 4.21 0.28 8.82
C ASP A 35 3.63 0.17 7.40
N ASN A 36 2.32 0.32 7.29
CA ASN A 36 1.61 0.14 6.03
C ASN A 36 1.99 1.21 5.00
N TRP A 37 2.20 2.45 5.44
CA TRP A 37 2.55 3.55 4.54
C TRP A 37 3.96 3.38 3.97
N ALA A 38 4.95 3.09 4.83
CA ALA A 38 6.31 2.80 4.39
C ALA A 38 6.35 1.57 3.47
N ARG A 39 5.60 0.52 3.82
CA ARG A 39 5.51 -0.70 3.02
C ARG A 39 4.90 -0.47 1.64
N ALA A 40 3.76 0.24 1.56
CA ALA A 40 3.12 0.58 0.29
C ALA A 40 4.06 1.41 -0.59
N SER A 41 4.72 2.40 0.02
CA SER A 41 5.63 3.30 -0.67
C SER A 41 6.85 2.57 -1.22
N LEU A 42 7.51 1.72 -0.43
CA LEU A 42 8.69 0.98 -0.89
C LEU A 42 8.35 -0.12 -1.91
N LEU A 43 7.20 -0.79 -1.76
CA LEU A 43 6.85 -1.93 -2.60
C LEU A 43 6.24 -1.52 -3.93
N TYR A 44 5.45 -0.45 -3.95
CA TYR A 44 4.67 -0.04 -5.12
C TYR A 44 4.87 1.43 -5.50
N GLY A 45 5.02 2.32 -4.52
CA GLY A 45 5.19 3.76 -4.76
C GLY A 45 6.49 4.12 -5.47
N ILE A 46 7.63 3.66 -4.95
CA ILE A 46 8.96 3.91 -5.56
C ILE A 46 9.05 3.31 -6.96
N PRO A 47 8.69 2.02 -7.18
CA PRO A 47 8.68 1.45 -8.52
C PRO A 47 7.79 2.21 -9.50
N TYR A 48 6.58 2.62 -9.06
CA TYR A 48 5.69 3.45 -9.85
C TYR A 48 6.33 4.77 -10.25
N PHE A 49 6.88 5.51 -9.28
CA PHE A 49 7.48 6.81 -9.52
C PHE A 49 8.68 6.73 -10.47
N LEU A 50 9.57 5.75 -10.26
CA LEU A 50 10.72 5.52 -11.13
C LEU A 50 10.30 5.10 -12.55
N ALA A 51 9.25 4.29 -12.68
CA ALA A 51 8.71 3.90 -13.99
C ALA A 51 8.15 5.12 -14.72
N VAL A 52 7.32 5.94 -14.07
CA VAL A 52 6.75 7.15 -14.68
C VAL A 52 7.85 8.13 -15.09
N LEU A 53 8.81 8.40 -14.20
CA LEU A 53 9.94 9.29 -14.48
C LEU A 53 10.78 8.76 -15.66
N GLY A 54 11.06 7.46 -15.66
CA GLY A 54 11.81 6.79 -16.73
C GLY A 54 11.15 6.94 -18.09
N MET A 55 9.85 6.64 -18.16
CA MET A 55 9.09 6.73 -19.40
C MET A 55 8.88 8.17 -19.86
N ALA A 56 8.63 9.11 -18.94
CA ALA A 56 8.51 10.53 -19.29
C ALA A 56 9.79 11.07 -19.94
N GLY A 57 10.96 10.68 -19.41
CA GLY A 57 12.25 11.06 -20.00
C GLY A 57 12.48 10.46 -21.39
N VAL A 58 12.13 9.19 -21.60
CA VAL A 58 12.24 8.52 -22.91
C VAL A 58 11.24 9.10 -23.92
N HIS A 59 10.00 9.33 -23.49
CA HIS A 59 8.93 9.90 -24.33
C HIS A 59 9.30 11.31 -24.79
N SER A 60 9.69 12.20 -23.85
CA SER A 60 10.11 13.55 -24.18
C SER A 60 11.27 13.52 -25.17
N PHE A 61 12.29 12.69 -24.95
CA PHE A 61 13.38 12.56 -25.92
C PHE A 61 12.91 12.14 -27.32
N ALA A 62 11.98 11.19 -27.39
CA ALA A 62 11.49 10.62 -28.63
C ALA A 62 10.63 11.57 -29.46
N GLU A 63 9.77 12.37 -28.81
CA GLU A 63 9.00 13.45 -29.46
C GLU A 63 9.93 14.45 -30.17
N HIS A 64 11.04 14.82 -29.50
CA HIS A 64 11.99 15.79 -30.06
C HIS A 64 12.81 15.26 -31.24
N HIS A 65 13.02 13.96 -31.31
CA HIS A 65 13.81 13.33 -32.39
C HIS A 65 12.93 12.71 -33.48
N SER A 66 11.63 13.02 -33.48
CA SER A 66 10.67 12.51 -34.47
C SER A 66 10.71 10.97 -34.58
N VAL A 67 10.92 10.29 -33.45
CA VAL A 67 10.91 8.83 -33.42
C VAL A 67 9.50 8.35 -33.79
N PRO A 68 9.37 7.36 -34.68
CA PRO A 68 8.07 6.81 -35.05
C PRO A 68 7.26 6.38 -33.82
N GLU A 69 6.02 6.85 -33.74
CA GLU A 69 5.11 6.51 -32.63
C GLU A 69 4.90 5.00 -32.48
N ALA A 70 4.92 4.26 -33.60
CA ALA A 70 4.87 2.79 -33.58
C ALA A 70 6.01 2.17 -32.77
N LEU A 71 7.23 2.73 -32.84
CA LEU A 71 8.37 2.27 -32.03
C LEU A 71 8.18 2.64 -30.56
N LEU A 72 7.65 3.83 -30.29
CA LEU A 72 7.33 4.24 -28.92
C LEU A 72 6.26 3.34 -28.29
N LEU A 73 5.20 3.01 -29.02
CA LEU A 73 4.16 2.10 -28.55
C LEU A 73 4.70 0.67 -28.38
N MET A 74 5.59 0.21 -29.25
CA MET A 74 6.20 -1.10 -29.10
C MET A 74 7.08 -1.20 -27.85
N ILE A 75 7.81 -0.13 -27.50
CA ILE A 75 8.76 -0.11 -26.37
C ILE A 75 8.07 0.28 -25.05
N LEU A 76 7.22 1.30 -25.08
CA LEU A 76 6.60 1.92 -23.91
C LEU A 76 5.11 1.59 -23.76
N GLY A 77 4.44 1.02 -24.76
CA GLY A 77 2.99 0.82 -24.73
C GLY A 77 2.54 -0.04 -23.55
N LEU A 78 2.99 -1.30 -23.48
CA LEU A 78 2.62 -2.19 -22.38
C LEU A 78 3.21 -1.75 -21.03
N PRO A 79 4.52 -1.41 -20.91
CA PRO A 79 5.07 -0.92 -19.64
C PRO A 79 4.39 0.36 -19.14
N GLY A 80 4.07 1.28 -20.05
CA GLY A 80 3.37 2.53 -19.78
C GLY A 80 1.94 2.34 -19.33
N ALA A 81 1.19 1.49 -20.03
CA ALA A 81 -0.17 1.15 -19.61
C ALA A 81 -0.17 0.51 -18.21
N CYS A 82 0.74 -0.42 -17.93
CA CYS A 82 0.88 -1.01 -16.60
C CYS A 82 1.25 0.02 -15.53
N ALA A 83 2.18 0.92 -15.82
CA ALA A 83 2.62 1.92 -14.87
C ALA A 83 1.55 2.99 -14.58
N ILE A 84 0.71 3.35 -15.55
CA ILE A 84 -0.34 4.37 -15.39
C ILE A 84 -1.61 3.79 -14.78
N PHE A 85 -2.03 2.59 -15.20
CA PHE A 85 -3.34 2.05 -14.83
C PHE A 85 -3.27 0.99 -13.72
N VAL A 86 -2.17 0.23 -13.64
CA VAL A 86 -2.10 -0.94 -12.74
C VAL A 86 -1.35 -0.60 -11.45
N LEU A 87 -0.16 -0.02 -11.55
CA LEU A 87 0.66 0.29 -10.37
C LEU A 87 0.01 1.27 -9.37
N PRO A 88 -0.68 2.35 -9.79
CA PRO A 88 -1.32 3.28 -8.86
C PRO A 88 -2.47 2.63 -8.10
N VAL A 89 -3.26 1.80 -8.78
CA VAL A 89 -4.37 1.06 -8.16
C VAL A 89 -3.82 0.10 -7.10
N ILE A 90 -2.75 -0.64 -7.42
CA ILE A 90 -2.08 -1.53 -6.46
C ILE A 90 -1.53 -0.72 -5.26
N PHE A 91 -0.86 0.41 -5.52
CA PHE A 91 -0.33 1.26 -4.47
C PHE A 91 -1.44 1.78 -3.53
N LEU A 92 -2.56 2.28 -4.08
CA LEU A 92 -3.70 2.75 -3.31
C LEU A 92 -4.36 1.63 -2.49
N LEU A 93 -4.59 0.46 -3.10
CA LEU A 93 -5.14 -0.70 -2.39
C LEU A 93 -4.27 -1.09 -1.18
N GLN A 94 -2.94 -1.07 -1.33
CA GLN A 94 -2.03 -1.38 -0.22
C GLN A 94 -2.07 -0.29 0.87
N LEU A 95 -2.21 0.99 0.50
CA LEU A 95 -2.37 2.10 1.45
C LEU A 95 -3.63 1.96 2.29
N PHE A 96 -4.75 1.53 1.68
CA PHE A 96 -6.00 1.23 2.39
C PHE A 96 -5.95 -0.07 3.21
N GLY A 97 -4.80 -0.74 3.26
CA GLY A 97 -4.61 -1.96 4.06
C GLY A 97 -5.21 -3.21 3.43
N VAL A 98 -5.58 -3.17 2.15
CA VAL A 98 -6.07 -4.34 1.42
C VAL A 98 -4.91 -5.35 1.31
N PRO A 99 -5.08 -6.59 1.79
CA PRO A 99 -4.02 -7.58 1.75
C PRO A 99 -3.71 -7.98 0.30
N MET A 100 -2.47 -7.75 -0.12
CA MET A 100 -2.05 -8.03 -1.49
C MET A 100 -1.94 -9.54 -1.78
N PRO A 101 -2.29 -9.94 -3.02
CA PRO A 101 -2.07 -11.31 -3.48
C PRO A 101 -0.61 -11.77 -3.33
N PRO A 102 -0.36 -13.05 -3.05
CA PRO A 102 0.99 -13.54 -2.76
C PRO A 102 1.99 -13.44 -3.93
N PHE A 103 1.50 -13.28 -5.17
CA PHE A 103 2.35 -13.11 -6.35
C PHE A 103 2.85 -11.67 -6.53
N LEU A 104 2.19 -10.67 -5.91
CA LEU A 104 2.63 -9.26 -5.94
C LEU A 104 3.59 -8.91 -4.79
N VAL A 105 3.88 -9.86 -3.90
CA VAL A 105 4.74 -9.64 -2.72
C VAL A 105 5.86 -10.68 -2.70
N PRO A 106 7.14 -10.25 -2.71
CA PRO A 106 8.29 -11.13 -2.56
C PRO A 106 8.15 -12.12 -1.41
N LYS A 107 8.64 -13.36 -1.63
CA LYS A 107 8.49 -14.46 -0.67
C LYS A 107 9.08 -14.12 0.70
N TRP A 108 10.20 -13.41 0.74
CA TRP A 108 10.91 -13.06 1.97
C TRP A 108 10.12 -12.07 2.85
N ILE A 109 9.44 -11.09 2.23
CA ILE A 109 8.53 -10.17 2.94
C ILE A 109 7.35 -10.95 3.51
N ARG A 110 6.78 -11.88 2.72
CA ARG A 110 5.69 -12.75 3.20
C ARG A 110 6.12 -13.64 4.35
N THR A 111 7.36 -14.14 4.36
CA THR A 111 7.87 -14.93 5.49
C THR A 111 8.08 -14.08 6.75
N GLN A 112 8.57 -12.85 6.60
CA GLN A 112 8.68 -11.91 7.73
C GLN A 112 7.31 -11.56 8.30
N ASP A 113 6.30 -11.32 7.44
CA ASP A 113 4.92 -11.09 7.88
C ASP A 113 4.34 -12.27 8.66
N ARG A 114 4.60 -13.49 8.19
CA ARG A 114 4.13 -14.72 8.86
C ARG A 114 4.77 -14.84 10.24
N GLU A 115 6.08 -14.60 10.34
CA GLU A 115 6.78 -14.67 11.62
C GLU A 115 6.34 -13.56 12.56
N HIS A 116 6.15 -12.33 12.07
CA HIS A 116 5.61 -11.23 12.87
C HIS A 116 4.20 -11.51 13.38
N ARG A 117 3.31 -12.04 12.53
CA ARG A 117 1.97 -12.47 12.96
C ARG A 117 2.04 -13.58 14.00
N ARG A 118 2.99 -14.52 13.85
CA ARG A 118 3.22 -15.58 14.83
C ARG A 118 3.68 -15.00 16.16
N LEU A 119 4.66 -14.10 16.18
CA LEU A 119 5.14 -13.42 17.37
C LEU A 119 4.04 -12.61 18.05
N LYS A 120 3.22 -11.88 17.28
CA LYS A 120 2.03 -11.17 17.81
C LYS A 120 1.03 -12.13 18.45
N ARG A 121 0.76 -13.28 17.82
CA ARG A 121 -0.13 -14.32 18.38
C ARG A 121 0.45 -14.91 19.67
N LEU A 122 1.75 -15.16 19.73
CA LEU A 122 2.43 -15.66 20.93
C LEU A 122 2.44 -14.62 22.06
N ALA A 123 2.75 -13.37 21.75
CA ALA A 123 2.72 -12.27 22.70
C ALA A 123 1.30 -12.07 23.26
N ARG A 124 0.28 -12.14 22.40
CA ARG A 124 -1.13 -12.15 22.83
C ARG A 124 -1.38 -13.33 23.77
N LYS A 125 -1.04 -14.57 23.38
CA LYS A 125 -1.22 -15.75 24.25
C LYS A 125 -0.56 -15.60 25.62
N ARG A 126 0.66 -15.06 25.71
CA ARG A 126 1.34 -14.78 26.99
C ARG A 126 0.58 -13.73 27.82
N ARG A 127 0.10 -12.65 27.21
CA ARG A 127 -0.76 -11.67 27.91
C ARG A 127 -2.04 -12.29 28.45
N TRP A 128 -2.66 -13.22 27.72
CA TRP A 128 -3.87 -13.93 28.17
C TRP A 128 -3.60 -14.97 29.28
N GLN A 129 -2.34 -15.34 29.51
CA GLN A 129 -1.96 -16.20 30.65
C GLN A 129 -1.85 -15.39 31.94
N ASP A 130 -1.65 -14.07 31.86
CA ASP A 130 -1.70 -13.18 33.00
C ASP A 130 -3.17 -12.88 33.37
N PRO A 131 -3.66 -13.34 34.53
CA PRO A 131 -5.05 -13.16 34.92
C PRO A 131 -5.43 -11.69 35.14
N GLU A 132 -4.48 -10.80 35.47
CA GLU A 132 -4.76 -9.37 35.64
C GLU A 132 -4.97 -8.66 34.30
N VAL A 133 -4.08 -8.95 33.33
CA VAL A 133 -4.20 -8.42 31.96
C VAL A 133 -5.44 -8.97 31.26
N LYS A 134 -5.78 -10.24 31.50
CA LYS A 134 -7.01 -10.84 31.00
C LYS A 134 -8.26 -10.13 31.51
N LYS A 135 -8.33 -9.82 32.82
CA LYS A 135 -9.47 -9.09 33.40
C LYS A 135 -9.57 -7.67 32.86
N SER A 136 -8.45 -6.96 32.72
CA SER A 136 -8.45 -5.58 32.21
C SER A 136 -8.84 -5.50 30.73
N GLU A 137 -8.32 -6.37 29.85
CA GLU A 137 -8.74 -6.42 28.44
C GLU A 137 -10.22 -6.79 28.27
N ILE A 138 -10.75 -7.73 29.08
CA ILE A 138 -12.18 -8.06 29.07
C ILE A 138 -13.01 -6.85 29.50
N SER A 139 -12.62 -6.17 30.59
CA SER A 139 -13.34 -4.98 31.07
C SER A 139 -13.32 -3.83 30.06
N ALA A 140 -12.19 -3.64 29.36
CA ALA A 140 -12.05 -2.61 28.33
C ALA A 140 -12.88 -2.93 27.08
N ASN A 141 -12.92 -4.19 26.65
CA ASN A 141 -13.78 -4.60 25.54
C ASN A 141 -15.27 -4.47 25.90
N VAL A 142 -15.69 -4.86 27.11
CA VAL A 142 -17.08 -4.70 27.56
C VAL A 142 -17.47 -3.22 27.60
N SER A 143 -16.60 -2.37 28.17
CA SER A 143 -16.83 -0.91 28.21
C SER A 143 -16.90 -0.29 26.81
N GLY A 144 -15.96 -0.63 25.91
CA GLY A 144 -15.98 -0.15 24.53
C GLY A 144 -17.23 -0.59 23.75
N THR A 145 -17.72 -1.81 24.00
CA THR A 145 -18.95 -2.32 23.36
C THR A 145 -20.18 -1.61 23.91
N LEU A 146 -20.24 -1.36 25.23
CA LEU A 146 -21.33 -0.60 25.86
C LEU A 146 -21.37 0.85 25.37
N ILE A 147 -20.21 1.50 25.23
CA ILE A 147 -20.11 2.86 24.67
C ILE A 147 -20.60 2.87 23.22
N ALA A 148 -20.18 1.90 22.41
CA ALA A 148 -20.61 1.80 21.01
C ALA A 148 -22.13 1.59 20.89
N VAL A 149 -22.69 0.66 21.67
CA VAL A 149 -24.14 0.39 21.71
C VAL A 149 -24.91 1.60 22.23
N GLY A 150 -24.43 2.25 23.30
CA GLY A 150 -25.05 3.47 23.83
C GLY A 150 -25.05 4.62 22.83
N THR A 151 -23.94 4.80 22.10
CA THR A 151 -23.84 5.83 21.03
C THR A 151 -24.84 5.55 19.91
N VAL A 152 -24.94 4.29 19.45
CA VAL A 152 -25.91 3.90 18.42
C VAL A 152 -27.36 4.10 18.90
N ALA A 153 -27.66 3.74 20.14
CA ALA A 153 -28.98 3.93 20.75
C ALA A 153 -29.36 5.41 20.84
N VAL A 154 -28.44 6.29 21.26
CA VAL A 154 -28.67 7.75 21.33
C VAL A 154 -28.91 8.31 19.93
N VAL A 155 -28.12 7.92 18.93
CA VAL A 155 -28.32 8.35 17.54
C VAL A 155 -29.68 7.90 17.01
N LEU A 156 -30.11 6.66 17.30
CA LEU A 156 -31.42 6.17 16.90
C LEU A 156 -32.56 6.93 17.59
N VAL A 157 -32.47 7.21 18.89
CA VAL A 157 -33.49 7.95 19.63
C VAL A 157 -33.61 9.38 19.10
N ILE A 158 -32.49 10.07 18.85
CA ILE A 158 -32.48 11.42 18.26
C ILE A 158 -33.05 11.38 16.83
N GLY A 159 -32.68 10.37 16.03
CA GLY A 159 -33.20 10.18 14.68
C GLY A 159 -34.72 9.98 14.66
N ILE A 160 -35.23 9.10 15.52
CA ILE A 160 -36.68 8.82 15.64
C ILE A 160 -37.44 10.07 16.14
N TRP A 161 -36.88 10.79 17.11
CA TRP A 161 -37.50 12.02 17.63
C TRP A 161 -37.53 13.15 16.58
N SER A 162 -36.47 13.28 15.78
CA SER A 162 -36.42 14.25 14.67
C SER A 162 -37.42 13.91 13.54
N ILE A 163 -37.65 12.62 13.27
CA ILE A 163 -38.68 12.18 12.31
C ILE A 163 -40.09 12.44 12.85
N SER A 164 -40.32 12.19 14.15
CA SER A 164 -41.62 12.43 14.80
C SER A 164 -42.00 13.91 14.88
N THR A 165 -41.03 14.83 14.97
CA THR A 165 -41.27 16.27 15.07
C THR A 165 -41.43 16.95 13.71
N ASN A 166 -40.86 16.38 12.64
CA ASN A 166 -40.98 16.90 11.27
C ASN A 166 -42.11 16.25 10.44
N GLY A 167 -42.74 15.18 10.92
CA GLY A 167 -43.86 14.49 10.25
C GLY A 167 -45.26 15.05 10.54
N GLY A 168 -45.36 16.13 11.30
CA GLY A 168 -46.61 16.84 11.60
C GLY A 168 -46.76 18.10 10.75
N ASN A 169 -46.98 17.94 9.44
CA ASN A 169 -47.56 18.94 8.54
C ASN A 169 -48.32 18.20 7.43
#